data_AF-A0A955PRY9-F1
#
_entry.id   AF-A0A955PRY9-F1
#
_cell.length_a   1.000
_cell.length_b   1.000
_cell.length_c   1.000
_cell.angle_alpha   90.00
_cell.angle_beta   90.00
_cell.angle_gamma   90.00
#
_symmetry.space_group_name_H-M   'P 1'
#
loop_
_entity.id
_entity.type
_entity.pdbx_description
1 polymer ?
#
loop_
_entity_poly.entity_id
_entity_poly.type
_entity_poly.pdbx_seq_one_letter_code
_entity_poly.pdbx_strand_id
1 'polypeptide(L)'
;DASWAVRDTRGAAFDSNGRLWFCSPQGVGCLDEESWTLFTGEEGLPYKDFTGVYSGEDGVMWFGTTIGAIRYDGDYWEYREGRRWVPGNDIRAIAVNQEGGAWLATNHGVGLIERRPMTLAEKAEFYEDEIDKYNRRTPFGYVMSAVLEKPGDKAQWRNRDDDNDGQWTGEYGAAECFAYAATKDPQARERATQAFEALRFFSQVTQGGSHPAPKGFPARTILPVEGARNPNLESSYSIESDVKRKESDLLWKVLHPRWPTSADGKWYWKCDTSSDELDGHYFINARYYDLVAETEEQKDRVRQVVRDMTDHLIEHDFKLVDHDGEPTRWANFSPDTLNRDPWWWTERGLNSLSILSYLRVAEHVTGDPKYGDIAEELAWKESFAANAMYPKYQRGPGSFVQFDDEMAFMNYYNLLLYEKDPRVREMILLSFHEYWELLESELDPFFNFAHAALCEGESVKSQWGTRDLSPAQDSLDEAVETLKR
;
A
#
# COMPACT_ATOMS: atom_id res chain seq x y z
N ASP A 1 -3.60 -14.61 -35.82
CA ASP A 1 -3.74 -15.96 -36.45
C ASP A 1 -2.69 -16.94 -35.95
N ALA A 2 -2.83 -17.44 -34.72
CA ALA A 2 -2.15 -18.64 -34.29
C ALA A 2 -2.89 -19.85 -34.90
N SER A 3 -2.23 -20.61 -35.78
CA SER A 3 -2.78 -21.89 -36.22
C SER A 3 -2.77 -22.86 -35.03
N TRP A 4 -3.95 -23.29 -34.58
CA TRP A 4 -4.14 -24.33 -33.55
C TRP A 4 -3.82 -25.74 -34.06
N ALA A 5 -2.75 -25.87 -34.84
CA ALA A 5 -2.13 -27.15 -35.11
C ALA A 5 -1.39 -27.59 -33.85
N VAL A 6 -2.10 -28.28 -32.94
CA VAL A 6 -1.53 -28.77 -31.68
C VAL A 6 -0.27 -29.58 -31.96
N ARG A 7 0.83 -29.18 -31.33
CA ARG A 7 2.11 -29.90 -31.37
C ARG A 7 2.62 -29.98 -29.96
N ASP A 8 3.25 -31.10 -29.62
CA ASP A 8 3.93 -31.26 -28.32
C ASP A 8 2.96 -31.09 -27.14
N THR A 9 1.85 -31.86 -27.17
CA THR A 9 0.90 -31.92 -26.04
C THR A 9 1.63 -32.41 -24.80
N ARG A 10 1.67 -31.57 -23.76
CA ARG A 10 2.37 -31.82 -22.49
C ARG A 10 1.53 -32.60 -21.49
N GLY A 11 0.22 -32.55 -21.62
CA GLY A 11 -0.69 -33.41 -20.90
C GLY A 11 -2.12 -33.32 -21.42
N ALA A 12 -2.93 -34.30 -21.04
CA ALA A 12 -4.37 -34.29 -21.24
C ALA A 12 -5.07 -34.96 -20.05
N ALA A 13 -6.23 -34.44 -19.66
CA ALA A 13 -7.03 -34.96 -18.54
C ALA A 13 -8.51 -34.66 -18.78
N PHE A 14 -9.39 -35.51 -18.24
CA PHE A 14 -10.81 -35.18 -18.11
C PHE A 14 -11.04 -34.47 -16.79
N ASP A 15 -11.88 -33.44 -16.78
CA ASP A 15 -12.37 -32.83 -15.54
C ASP A 15 -13.55 -33.61 -14.96
N SER A 16 -14.03 -33.19 -13.78
CA SER A 16 -15.17 -33.85 -13.11
C SER A 16 -16.51 -33.69 -13.85
N ASN A 17 -16.60 -32.76 -14.81
CA ASN A 17 -17.76 -32.56 -15.67
C ASN A 17 -17.68 -33.40 -16.97
N GLY A 18 -16.58 -34.14 -17.17
CA GLY A 18 -16.37 -34.98 -18.35
C GLY A 18 -15.80 -34.23 -19.56
N ARG A 19 -15.35 -32.99 -19.40
CA ARG A 19 -14.72 -32.21 -20.47
C ARG A 19 -13.25 -32.63 -20.62
N LEU A 20 -12.78 -32.76 -21.85
CA LEU A 20 -11.38 -33.13 -22.13
C LEU A 20 -10.51 -31.89 -22.24
N TRP A 21 -9.52 -31.79 -21.36
CA TRP A 21 -8.54 -30.72 -21.34
C TRP A 21 -7.19 -31.20 -21.87
N PHE A 22 -6.47 -30.33 -22.58
CA PHE A 22 -5.06 -30.53 -22.92
C PHE A 22 -4.26 -29.24 -22.74
N CYS A 23 -2.95 -29.36 -22.54
CA CYS A 23 -2.03 -28.24 -22.56
C CYS A 23 -0.85 -28.48 -23.52
N SER A 24 -0.42 -27.43 -24.21
CA SER A 24 0.70 -27.47 -25.16
C SER A 24 1.36 -26.08 -25.27
N PRO A 25 2.52 -25.94 -25.95
CA PRO A 25 3.14 -24.62 -26.15
C PRO A 25 2.27 -23.60 -26.87
N GLN A 26 1.18 -24.02 -27.50
CA GLN A 26 0.19 -23.14 -28.14
C GLN A 26 -0.82 -22.55 -27.14
N GLY A 27 -1.07 -23.23 -26.03
CA GLY A 27 -2.07 -22.82 -25.02
C GLY A 27 -2.75 -24.02 -24.37
N VAL A 28 -3.94 -23.77 -23.83
CA VAL A 28 -4.83 -24.79 -23.26
C VAL A 28 -6.02 -25.00 -24.19
N GLY A 29 -6.48 -26.23 -24.37
CA GLY A 29 -7.74 -26.51 -25.04
C GLY A 29 -8.68 -27.33 -24.17
N CYS A 30 -9.96 -27.02 -24.24
CA CYS A 30 -11.05 -27.74 -23.59
C CYS A 30 -12.03 -28.20 -24.68
N LEU A 31 -12.30 -29.51 -24.75
CA LEU A 31 -13.37 -30.08 -25.54
C LEU A 31 -14.55 -30.38 -24.63
N ASP A 32 -15.65 -29.69 -24.89
CA ASP A 32 -16.94 -29.96 -24.27
C ASP A 32 -17.89 -30.47 -25.36
N GLU A 33 -18.32 -31.72 -25.20
CA GLU A 33 -19.06 -32.49 -26.21
C GLU A 33 -18.35 -32.52 -27.58
N GLU A 34 -18.73 -31.62 -28.50
CA GLU A 34 -18.17 -31.50 -29.85
C GLU A 34 -17.46 -30.16 -30.10
N SER A 35 -17.45 -29.25 -29.12
CA SER A 35 -16.94 -27.89 -29.26
C SER A 35 -15.60 -27.70 -28.54
N TRP A 36 -14.62 -27.14 -29.26
CA TRP A 36 -13.33 -26.75 -28.69
C TRP A 36 -13.35 -25.29 -28.26
N THR A 37 -13.01 -25.04 -26.99
CA THR A 37 -12.61 -23.73 -26.48
C THR A 37 -11.10 -23.72 -26.26
N LEU A 38 -10.45 -22.64 -26.64
CA LEU A 38 -9.01 -22.53 -26.74
C LEU A 38 -8.56 -21.29 -25.97
N PHE A 39 -7.56 -21.45 -25.11
CA PHE A 39 -7.10 -20.42 -24.20
C PHE A 39 -5.63 -20.10 -24.43
N THR A 40 -5.37 -18.83 -24.66
CA THR A 40 -4.08 -18.18 -24.79
C THR A 40 -4.03 -16.97 -23.85
N GLY A 41 -2.97 -16.16 -23.96
CA GLY A 41 -2.92 -14.91 -23.21
C GLY A 41 -4.07 -13.94 -23.53
N GLU A 42 -4.68 -14.04 -24.72
CA GLU A 42 -5.88 -13.25 -25.09
C GLU A 42 -7.10 -13.64 -24.23
N GLU A 43 -7.19 -14.90 -23.80
CA GLU A 43 -8.22 -15.43 -22.92
C GLU A 43 -7.79 -15.49 -21.45
N GLY A 44 -6.73 -14.76 -21.08
CA GLY A 44 -6.26 -14.62 -19.70
C GLY A 44 -5.31 -15.72 -19.21
N LEU A 45 -4.89 -16.66 -20.05
CA LEU A 45 -3.89 -17.67 -19.67
C LEU A 45 -2.55 -16.97 -19.34
N PRO A 46 -2.05 -17.04 -18.09
CA PRO A 46 -0.93 -16.22 -17.66
C PRO A 46 0.43 -16.70 -18.18
N TYR A 47 0.58 -18.01 -18.38
CA TYR A 47 1.84 -18.63 -18.78
C TYR A 47 1.59 -19.95 -19.53
N LYS A 48 2.48 -20.32 -20.47
CA LYS A 48 2.23 -21.43 -21.41
C LYS A 48 3.36 -22.45 -21.55
N ASP A 49 4.42 -22.36 -20.76
CA ASP A 49 5.47 -23.39 -20.72
C ASP A 49 5.07 -24.51 -19.73
N PHE A 50 4.13 -25.34 -20.19
CA PHE A 50 3.49 -26.36 -19.37
C PHE A 50 4.34 -27.61 -19.15
N THR A 51 4.18 -28.22 -17.98
CA THR A 51 4.74 -29.53 -17.62
C THR A 51 3.66 -30.61 -17.50
N GLY A 52 2.38 -30.22 -17.32
CA GLY A 52 1.25 -31.15 -17.27
C GLY A 52 -0.08 -30.47 -16.98
N VAL A 53 -1.17 -31.24 -17.03
CA VAL A 53 -2.54 -30.84 -16.67
C VAL A 53 -3.17 -31.91 -15.77
N TYR A 54 -3.92 -31.47 -14.76
CA TYR A 54 -4.42 -32.30 -13.66
C TYR A 54 -5.83 -31.84 -13.27
N SER A 55 -6.76 -32.78 -13.12
CA SER A 55 -8.13 -32.47 -12.67
C SER A 55 -8.17 -32.20 -11.17
N GLY A 56 -8.93 -31.19 -10.79
CA GLY A 56 -9.49 -31.02 -9.45
C GLY A 56 -10.97 -31.44 -9.42
N GLU A 57 -11.67 -31.00 -8.36
CA GLU A 57 -13.12 -31.18 -8.20
C GLU A 57 -13.90 -30.03 -8.86
N ASP A 58 -15.20 -30.22 -9.07
CA ASP A 58 -16.13 -29.20 -9.58
C ASP A 58 -15.67 -28.46 -10.86
N GLY A 59 -15.03 -29.18 -11.78
CA GLY A 59 -14.54 -28.64 -13.05
C GLY A 59 -13.25 -27.84 -12.94
N VAL A 60 -12.65 -27.75 -11.75
CA VAL A 60 -11.36 -27.09 -11.53
C VAL A 60 -10.26 -27.86 -12.24
N MET A 61 -9.37 -27.13 -12.92
CA MET A 61 -8.18 -27.67 -13.55
C MET A 61 -6.91 -27.04 -12.98
N TRP A 62 -5.87 -27.85 -12.87
CA TRP A 62 -4.53 -27.41 -12.49
C TRP A 62 -3.55 -27.69 -13.61
N PHE A 63 -2.65 -26.75 -13.84
CA PHE A 63 -1.59 -26.85 -14.83
C PHE A 63 -0.25 -26.62 -14.15
N GLY A 64 0.64 -27.61 -14.28
CA GLY A 64 2.04 -27.42 -13.91
C GLY A 64 2.77 -26.64 -15.00
N THR A 65 3.67 -25.75 -14.60
CA THR A 65 4.53 -25.02 -15.54
C THR A 65 5.98 -25.03 -15.06
N THR A 66 6.91 -24.58 -15.91
CA THR A 66 8.31 -24.40 -15.52
C THR A 66 8.53 -23.22 -14.56
N ILE A 67 7.52 -22.35 -14.41
CA ILE A 67 7.53 -21.21 -13.51
C ILE A 67 6.19 -21.13 -12.76
N GLY A 68 6.01 -21.92 -11.70
CA GLY A 68 4.79 -21.93 -10.88
C GLY A 68 3.67 -22.83 -11.41
N ALA A 69 2.51 -22.76 -10.76
CA ALA A 69 1.31 -23.50 -11.14
C ALA A 69 0.18 -22.55 -11.51
N ILE A 70 -0.74 -23.03 -12.35
CA ILE A 70 -1.95 -22.31 -12.73
C ILE A 70 -3.16 -23.14 -12.30
N ARG A 71 -4.10 -22.53 -11.58
CA ARG A 71 -5.41 -23.10 -11.29
C ARG A 71 -6.45 -22.38 -12.15
N TYR A 72 -7.40 -23.12 -12.70
CA TYR A 72 -8.57 -22.60 -13.41
C TYR A 72 -9.83 -23.16 -12.76
N ASP A 73 -10.77 -22.32 -12.37
CA ASP A 73 -12.01 -22.76 -11.71
C ASP A 73 -13.26 -22.75 -12.59
N GLY A 74 -13.09 -22.50 -13.89
CA GLY A 74 -14.20 -22.34 -14.83
C GLY A 74 -14.42 -20.90 -15.24
N ASP A 75 -13.99 -19.94 -14.41
CA ASP A 75 -14.14 -18.51 -14.67
C ASP A 75 -12.79 -17.79 -14.67
N TYR A 76 -11.92 -18.09 -13.70
CA TYR A 76 -10.69 -17.34 -13.48
C TYR A 76 -9.42 -18.20 -13.54
N TRP A 77 -8.36 -17.60 -14.07
CA TRP A 77 -7.00 -18.14 -14.04
C TRP A 77 -6.25 -17.58 -12.82
N GLU A 78 -5.80 -18.46 -11.94
CA GLU A 78 -5.02 -18.12 -10.76
C GLU A 78 -3.58 -18.62 -10.92
N TYR A 79 -2.63 -17.69 -10.98
CA TYR A 79 -1.21 -18.00 -11.07
C TYR A 79 -0.54 -18.05 -9.70
N ARG A 80 0.25 -19.09 -9.45
CA ARG A 80 0.86 -19.41 -8.15
C ARG A 80 2.36 -19.62 -8.34
N GLU A 81 3.13 -18.56 -8.14
CA GLU A 81 4.58 -18.52 -8.34
C GLU A 81 5.35 -18.12 -7.07
N GLY A 82 6.54 -18.67 -6.89
CA GLY A 82 7.49 -18.25 -5.86
C GLY A 82 7.15 -18.81 -4.48
N ARG A 83 8.02 -18.52 -3.52
CA ARG A 83 7.97 -19.09 -2.16
C ARG A 83 6.72 -18.73 -1.37
N ARG A 84 5.93 -17.76 -1.82
CA ARG A 84 4.59 -17.46 -1.27
C ARG A 84 3.62 -18.62 -1.50
N TRP A 85 3.76 -19.34 -2.62
CA TRP A 85 2.82 -20.37 -3.03
C TRP A 85 3.45 -21.77 -3.13
N VAL A 86 4.69 -21.87 -3.60
CA VAL A 86 5.37 -23.15 -3.88
C VAL A 86 6.84 -23.13 -3.44
N PRO A 87 7.42 -24.26 -2.98
CA PRO A 87 8.81 -24.30 -2.54
C PRO A 87 9.82 -24.14 -3.71
N GLY A 88 9.38 -24.40 -4.94
CA GLY A 88 10.17 -24.25 -6.16
C GLY A 88 9.25 -24.01 -7.36
N ASN A 89 9.75 -23.27 -8.35
CA ASN A 89 8.95 -22.82 -9.49
C ASN A 89 8.81 -23.90 -10.58
N ASP A 90 9.75 -24.82 -10.75
CA ASP A 90 9.60 -25.89 -11.76
C ASP A 90 8.67 -26.99 -11.22
N ILE A 91 7.40 -26.98 -11.66
CA ILE A 91 6.36 -27.93 -11.23
C ILE A 91 6.45 -29.18 -12.08
N ARG A 92 6.59 -30.34 -11.45
CA ARG A 92 6.80 -31.64 -12.13
C ARG A 92 5.59 -32.55 -12.11
N ALA A 93 4.75 -32.42 -11.09
CA ALA A 93 3.49 -33.14 -10.96
C ALA A 93 2.56 -32.41 -9.98
N ILE A 94 1.26 -32.56 -10.17
CA ILE A 94 0.24 -32.09 -9.24
C ILE A 94 -0.69 -33.26 -8.91
N ALA A 95 -1.05 -33.42 -7.65
CA ALA A 95 -2.10 -34.32 -7.20
C ALA A 95 -3.12 -33.54 -6.37
N VAL A 96 -4.37 -33.54 -6.80
CA VAL A 96 -5.46 -32.84 -6.10
C VAL A 96 -6.23 -33.86 -5.25
N ASN A 97 -6.45 -33.55 -3.98
CA ASN A 97 -7.24 -34.40 -3.08
C ASN A 97 -8.75 -34.08 -3.18
N GLN A 98 -9.58 -34.87 -2.48
CA GLN A 98 -11.04 -34.70 -2.45
C GLN A 98 -11.54 -33.47 -1.68
N GLU A 99 -10.63 -32.68 -1.11
CA GLU A 99 -10.94 -31.44 -0.41
C GLU A 99 -10.49 -30.22 -1.24
N GLY A 100 -10.06 -30.45 -2.49
CA GLY A 100 -9.54 -29.43 -3.41
C GLY A 100 -8.08 -28.99 -3.15
N GLY A 101 -7.41 -29.58 -2.16
CA GLY A 101 -6.00 -29.35 -1.85
C GLY A 101 -5.07 -29.93 -2.92
N ALA A 102 -4.20 -29.10 -3.49
CA ALA A 102 -3.26 -29.46 -4.53
C ALA A 102 -1.85 -29.68 -3.95
N TRP A 103 -1.36 -30.91 -4.03
CA TRP A 103 0.03 -31.26 -3.74
C TRP A 103 0.88 -31.09 -5.00
N LEU A 104 1.87 -30.20 -4.94
CA LEU A 104 2.73 -29.87 -6.07
C LEU A 104 4.14 -30.40 -5.83
N ALA A 105 4.58 -31.35 -6.65
CA ALA A 105 5.97 -31.77 -6.71
C ALA A 105 6.77 -30.76 -7.52
N THR A 106 7.82 -30.18 -6.92
CA THR A 106 8.65 -29.14 -7.53
C THR A 106 10.11 -29.55 -7.58
N ASN A 107 10.96 -28.74 -8.22
CA ASN A 107 12.41 -28.89 -8.19
C ASN A 107 13.05 -28.64 -6.80
N HIS A 108 12.30 -28.13 -5.82
CA HIS A 108 12.79 -27.83 -4.47
C HIS A 108 12.02 -28.56 -3.34
N GLY A 109 11.14 -29.52 -3.67
CA GLY A 109 10.40 -30.31 -2.69
C GLY A 109 8.94 -30.49 -3.08
N VAL A 110 8.08 -30.68 -2.08
CA VAL A 110 6.63 -30.79 -2.29
C VAL A 110 5.95 -29.67 -1.49
N GLY A 111 5.05 -28.94 -2.14
CA GLY A 111 4.17 -27.95 -1.51
C GLY A 111 2.71 -28.40 -1.52
N LEU A 112 1.91 -27.88 -0.60
CA LEU A 112 0.46 -28.04 -0.58
C LEU A 112 -0.18 -26.65 -0.70
N ILE A 113 -1.07 -26.47 -1.67
CA ILE A 113 -1.97 -25.33 -1.75
C ILE A 113 -3.36 -25.82 -1.39
N GLU A 114 -3.96 -25.26 -0.34
CA GLU A 114 -5.30 -25.61 0.13
C GLU A 114 -6.14 -24.35 0.31
N ARG A 115 -7.45 -24.45 0.00
CA ARG A 115 -8.42 -23.43 0.35
C ARG A 115 -8.97 -23.74 1.73
N ARG A 116 -8.96 -22.76 2.62
CA ARG A 116 -9.56 -22.85 3.96
C ARG A 116 -10.80 -21.97 3.97
N PRO A 117 -12.01 -22.54 3.96
CA PRO A 117 -13.23 -21.75 4.07
C PRO A 117 -13.22 -20.95 5.37
N MET A 118 -13.42 -19.64 5.26
CA MET A 118 -13.48 -18.69 6.36
C MET A 118 -14.56 -17.66 6.05
N THR A 119 -15.27 -17.20 7.07
CA THR A 119 -16.00 -15.94 7.00
C THR A 119 -15.02 -14.77 6.91
N LEU A 120 -15.48 -13.61 6.43
CA LEU A 120 -14.63 -12.41 6.41
C LEU A 120 -14.17 -11.99 7.81
N ALA A 121 -15.00 -12.23 8.83
CA ALA A 121 -14.65 -11.98 10.23
C ALA A 121 -13.53 -12.91 10.71
N GLU A 122 -13.62 -14.22 10.44
CA GLU A 122 -12.54 -15.19 10.78
C GLU A 122 -11.24 -14.90 10.01
N LYS A 123 -11.34 -14.45 8.75
CA LYS A 123 -10.18 -14.06 7.94
C LYS A 123 -9.51 -12.81 8.51
N ALA A 124 -10.29 -11.79 8.91
CA ALA A 124 -9.78 -10.60 9.57
C ALA A 124 -9.10 -10.93 10.91
N GLU A 125 -9.78 -11.69 11.78
CA GLU A 125 -9.23 -12.14 13.07
C GLU A 125 -7.90 -12.89 12.90
N PHE A 126 -7.81 -13.78 11.90
CA PHE A 126 -6.58 -14.50 11.59
C PHE A 126 -5.41 -13.56 11.25
N TYR A 127 -5.63 -12.55 10.38
CA TYR A 127 -4.56 -11.63 10.00
C TYR A 127 -4.19 -10.68 11.14
N GLU A 128 -5.17 -10.22 11.91
CA GLU A 128 -4.93 -9.39 13.09
C GLU A 128 -4.11 -10.14 14.15
N ASP A 129 -4.44 -11.42 14.43
CA ASP A 129 -3.68 -12.28 15.35
C ASP A 129 -2.24 -12.51 14.86
N GLU A 130 -2.05 -12.70 13.56
CA GLU A 130 -0.72 -12.83 12.95
C GLU A 130 0.08 -11.54 13.10
N ILE A 131 -0.54 -10.37 12.86
CA ILE A 131 0.09 -9.07 13.04
C ILE A 131 0.49 -8.87 14.50
N ASP A 132 -0.43 -9.14 15.43
CA ASP A 132 -0.23 -8.99 16.88
C ASP A 132 0.93 -9.84 17.38
N LYS A 133 1.06 -11.05 16.83
CA LYS A 133 2.08 -12.02 17.25
C LYS A 133 3.45 -11.77 16.62
N TYR A 134 3.49 -11.40 15.34
CA TYR A 134 4.72 -11.40 14.56
C TYR A 134 5.17 -10.00 14.16
N ASN A 135 4.25 -9.11 13.78
CA ASN A 135 4.56 -7.88 13.07
C ASN A 135 4.57 -6.63 13.98
N ARG A 136 4.33 -6.76 15.28
CA ARG A 136 4.43 -5.64 16.24
C ARG A 136 5.81 -5.55 16.89
N ARG A 137 6.45 -4.38 16.78
CA ARG A 137 7.78 -4.12 17.38
C ARG A 137 7.73 -3.01 18.44
N THR A 138 8.60 -3.16 19.45
CA THR A 138 8.75 -2.27 20.61
C THR A 138 7.51 -2.27 21.53
N PRO A 139 7.58 -1.66 22.73
CA PRO A 139 6.38 -1.45 23.56
C PRO A 139 5.29 -0.62 22.87
N PHE A 140 5.62 0.13 21.80
CA PHE A 140 4.69 0.99 21.08
C PHE A 140 3.85 0.25 20.02
N GLY A 141 4.30 -0.91 19.54
CA GLY A 141 3.50 -1.76 18.65
C GLY A 141 3.43 -1.32 17.19
N TYR A 142 4.50 -0.73 16.64
CA TYR A 142 4.61 -0.42 15.20
C TYR A 142 4.40 -1.68 14.35
N VAL A 143 3.67 -1.54 13.24
CA VAL A 143 3.40 -2.61 12.27
C VAL A 143 4.47 -2.61 11.20
N MET A 144 5.12 -3.75 10.98
CA MET A 144 6.22 -3.89 10.02
C MET A 144 6.41 -5.32 9.53
N SER A 145 7.34 -5.50 8.60
CA SER A 145 7.75 -6.81 8.11
C SER A 145 8.38 -7.70 9.20
N ALA A 146 7.90 -8.94 9.30
CA ALA A 146 8.54 -10.00 10.06
C ALA A 146 9.26 -10.98 9.12
N VAL A 147 10.54 -11.28 9.39
CA VAL A 147 11.33 -12.21 8.58
C VAL A 147 11.50 -13.53 9.32
N LEU A 148 11.12 -14.63 8.67
CA LEU A 148 11.34 -15.97 9.19
C LEU A 148 12.80 -16.40 8.99
N GLU A 149 13.43 -17.02 10.00
CA GLU A 149 14.79 -17.55 9.86
C GLU A 149 14.84 -18.72 8.86
N LYS A 150 13.75 -19.49 8.79
CA LYS A 150 13.55 -20.56 7.82
C LYS A 150 12.18 -20.39 7.17
N PRO A 151 12.07 -20.46 5.83
CA PRO A 151 10.78 -20.36 5.15
C PRO A 151 9.75 -21.35 5.71
N GLY A 152 8.56 -20.86 6.08
CA GLY A 152 7.47 -21.66 6.63
C GLY A 152 7.56 -21.98 8.13
N ASP A 153 8.69 -21.71 8.79
CA ASP A 153 8.87 -21.92 10.23
C ASP A 153 8.55 -20.64 11.00
N LYS A 154 7.33 -20.55 11.52
CA LYS A 154 6.88 -19.41 12.35
C LYS A 154 7.30 -19.52 13.82
N ALA A 155 8.09 -20.52 14.22
CA ALA A 155 8.61 -20.61 15.59
C ALA A 155 9.78 -19.65 15.84
N GLN A 156 10.47 -19.22 14.77
CA GLN A 156 11.60 -18.30 14.84
C GLN A 156 11.46 -17.21 13.79
N TRP A 157 11.18 -15.99 14.25
CA TRP A 157 11.09 -14.80 13.42
C TRP A 157 11.96 -13.68 14.01
N ARG A 158 12.33 -12.73 13.15
CA ARG A 158 13.03 -11.51 13.54
C ARG A 158 12.29 -10.32 12.95
N ASN A 159 12.09 -9.32 13.80
CA ASN A 159 11.59 -8.02 13.36
C ASN A 159 12.79 -7.16 12.97
N ARG A 160 12.62 -6.38 11.91
CA ARG A 160 13.59 -5.40 11.45
C ARG A 160 12.89 -4.05 11.39
N ASP A 161 13.64 -2.97 11.64
CA ASP A 161 13.17 -1.65 11.25
C ASP A 161 12.83 -1.62 9.75
N ASP A 162 11.74 -0.97 9.41
CA ASP A 162 11.37 -0.67 8.04
C ASP A 162 11.51 0.83 7.77
N ASP A 163 11.81 1.19 6.52
CA ASP A 163 11.92 2.58 6.08
C ASP A 163 10.54 3.24 5.91
N ASN A 164 9.46 2.48 6.17
CA ASN A 164 8.06 2.84 6.03
C ASN A 164 7.25 2.49 7.29
N ASP A 165 7.89 2.38 8.47
CA ASP A 165 7.21 2.03 9.73
C ASP A 165 6.04 2.99 10.02
N GLY A 166 6.14 4.26 9.63
CA GLY A 166 5.10 5.27 9.82
C GLY A 166 3.90 5.08 8.89
N GLN A 167 4.15 4.86 7.61
CA GLN A 167 3.11 4.59 6.60
C GLN A 167 2.30 3.33 6.96
N TRP A 168 2.96 2.19 7.14
CA TRP A 168 2.29 0.91 7.43
C TRP A 168 1.49 0.96 8.73
N THR A 169 2.05 1.59 9.76
CA THR A 169 1.33 1.77 11.04
C THR A 169 0.16 2.74 10.90
N GLY A 170 0.29 3.77 10.05
CA GLY A 170 -0.78 4.71 9.74
C GLY A 170 -1.97 4.06 9.03
N GLU A 171 -1.70 3.29 7.98
CA GLU A 171 -2.73 2.54 7.24
C GLU A 171 -3.44 1.51 8.13
N TYR A 172 -2.67 0.71 8.86
CA TYR A 172 -3.21 -0.24 9.82
C TYR A 172 -4.08 0.46 10.88
N GLY A 173 -3.57 1.53 11.50
CA GLY A 173 -4.32 2.26 12.52
C GLY A 173 -5.58 2.93 11.97
N ALA A 174 -5.56 3.39 10.72
CA ALA A 174 -6.75 3.90 10.05
C ALA A 174 -7.78 2.80 9.77
N ALA A 175 -7.35 1.60 9.36
CA ALA A 175 -8.22 0.44 9.22
C ALA A 175 -8.91 0.09 10.55
N GLU A 176 -8.17 0.11 11.66
CA GLU A 176 -8.72 -0.11 13.01
C GLU A 176 -9.68 1.02 13.44
N CYS A 177 -9.45 2.27 13.01
CA CYS A 177 -10.41 3.36 13.21
C CYS A 177 -11.73 3.09 12.48
N PHE A 178 -11.68 2.60 11.23
CA PHE A 178 -12.88 2.21 10.47
C PHE A 178 -13.57 1.00 11.10
N ALA A 179 -12.82 -0.01 11.53
CA ALA A 179 -13.35 -1.16 12.24
C ALA A 179 -14.10 -0.73 13.51
N TYR A 180 -13.50 0.10 14.37
CA TYR A 180 -14.19 0.64 15.55
C TYR A 180 -15.42 1.46 15.19
N ALA A 181 -15.34 2.28 14.13
CA ALA A 181 -16.48 3.08 13.69
C ALA A 181 -17.68 2.19 13.31
N ALA A 182 -17.43 1.09 12.60
CA ALA A 182 -18.43 0.16 12.10
C ALA A 182 -18.96 -0.81 13.18
N THR A 183 -18.10 -1.36 14.02
CA THR A 183 -18.44 -2.47 14.94
C THR A 183 -18.59 -2.05 16.39
N LYS A 184 -17.99 -0.91 16.77
CA LYS A 184 -17.80 -0.48 18.17
C LYS A 184 -17.02 -1.49 19.02
N ASP A 185 -16.21 -2.33 18.40
CA ASP A 185 -15.33 -3.27 19.10
C ASP A 185 -14.26 -2.54 19.92
N PRO A 186 -14.19 -2.75 21.26
CA PRO A 186 -13.16 -2.13 22.09
C PRO A 186 -11.74 -2.53 21.70
N GLN A 187 -11.51 -3.71 21.12
CA GLN A 187 -10.17 -4.14 20.70
C GLN A 187 -9.68 -3.31 19.50
N ALA A 188 -10.53 -3.10 18.48
CA ALA A 188 -10.22 -2.19 17.38
C ALA A 188 -9.89 -0.77 17.86
N ARG A 189 -10.63 -0.26 18.86
CA ARG A 189 -10.31 1.03 19.49
C ARG A 189 -8.94 1.06 20.14
N GLU A 190 -8.59 0.02 20.89
CA GLU A 190 -7.28 -0.09 21.57
C GLU A 190 -6.14 -0.13 20.54
N ARG A 191 -6.31 -0.90 19.46
CA ARG A 191 -5.34 -1.01 18.37
C ARG A 191 -5.14 0.32 17.63
N ALA A 192 -6.23 1.00 17.29
CA ALA A 192 -6.17 2.34 16.70
C ALA A 192 -5.47 3.35 17.62
N THR A 193 -5.76 3.30 18.92
CA THR A 193 -5.11 4.16 19.93
C THR A 193 -3.62 3.87 20.04
N GLN A 194 -3.23 2.60 20.04
CA GLN A 194 -1.83 2.19 20.08
C GLN A 194 -1.08 2.65 18.83
N ALA A 195 -1.65 2.47 17.64
CA ALA A 195 -1.05 2.94 16.38
C ALA A 195 -0.86 4.47 16.38
N PHE A 196 -1.86 5.24 16.82
CA PHE A 196 -1.74 6.69 16.96
C PHE A 196 -0.62 7.09 17.93
N GLU A 197 -0.55 6.48 19.13
CA GLU A 197 0.48 6.81 20.12
C GLU A 197 1.88 6.40 19.63
N ALA A 198 1.99 5.33 18.84
CA ALA A 198 3.25 4.92 18.20
C ALA A 198 3.74 5.98 17.20
N LEU A 199 2.87 6.47 16.30
CA LEU A 199 3.26 7.52 15.35
C LEU A 199 3.50 8.86 16.04
N ARG A 200 2.74 9.19 17.09
CA ARG A 200 3.00 10.37 17.91
C ARG A 200 4.40 10.31 18.54
N PHE A 201 4.86 9.14 18.96
CA PHE A 201 6.19 8.98 19.51
C PHE A 201 7.30 9.27 18.49
N PHE A 202 7.09 9.04 17.19
CA PHE A 202 8.05 9.45 16.15
C PHE A 202 8.28 10.97 16.12
N SER A 203 7.27 11.80 16.38
CA SER A 203 7.45 13.25 16.51
C SER A 203 8.12 13.66 17.82
N GLN A 204 8.07 12.81 18.85
CA GLN A 204 8.64 13.11 20.17
C GLN A 204 10.10 12.69 20.29
N VAL A 205 10.45 11.53 19.75
CA VAL A 205 11.78 10.91 19.91
C VAL A 205 12.90 11.75 19.27
N THR A 206 12.55 12.56 18.26
CA THR A 206 13.45 13.46 17.55
C THR A 206 13.74 14.76 18.30
N GLN A 207 12.99 15.05 19.36
CA GLN A 207 13.10 16.29 20.11
C GLN A 207 14.15 16.14 21.22
N GLY A 208 15.26 16.86 21.09
CA GLY A 208 16.41 16.81 22.00
C GLY A 208 17.45 15.76 21.61
N GLY A 209 18.22 15.28 22.58
CA GLY A 209 19.22 14.23 22.34
C GLY A 209 20.51 14.73 21.71
N SER A 210 21.18 13.88 20.94
CA SER A 210 22.51 14.21 20.38
C SER A 210 22.43 15.19 19.21
N HIS A 211 21.37 15.13 18.41
CA HIS A 211 21.14 16.00 17.25
C HIS A 211 19.64 16.31 17.15
N PRO A 212 19.10 17.25 17.93
CA PRO A 212 17.68 17.55 17.92
C PRO A 212 17.22 17.99 16.53
N ALA A 213 16.12 17.40 16.03
CA ALA A 213 15.48 17.88 14.81
C ALA A 213 14.67 19.17 15.10
N PRO A 214 14.38 20.00 14.07
CA PRO A 214 13.41 21.07 14.20
C PRO A 214 12.06 20.52 14.68
N LYS A 215 11.31 21.35 15.41
CA LYS A 215 10.00 20.95 15.95
C LYS A 215 9.09 20.50 14.81
N GLY A 216 8.34 19.41 15.02
CA GLY A 216 7.41 18.87 14.03
C GLY A 216 8.00 17.83 13.07
N PHE A 217 9.31 17.58 13.10
CA PHE A 217 9.94 16.52 12.31
C PHE A 217 9.69 15.12 12.95
N PRO A 218 8.98 14.19 12.27
CA PRO A 218 8.86 12.82 12.73
C PRO A 218 10.06 11.96 12.30
N ALA A 219 10.49 11.05 13.16
CA ALA A 219 11.45 10.01 12.79
C ALA A 219 10.87 9.09 11.71
N ARG A 220 11.75 8.57 10.84
CA ARG A 220 11.40 7.55 9.84
C ARG A 220 11.13 6.17 10.47
N THR A 221 11.96 5.82 11.45
CA THR A 221 11.80 4.62 12.30
C THR A 221 12.66 4.81 13.56
N ILE A 222 12.56 3.89 14.52
CA ILE A 222 13.36 3.89 15.75
C ILE A 222 14.01 2.53 16.01
N LEU A 223 15.06 2.48 16.81
CA LEU A 223 15.63 1.24 17.37
C LEU A 223 15.98 1.47 18.86
N PRO A 224 15.76 0.49 19.75
CA PRO A 224 16.21 0.63 21.14
C PRO A 224 17.75 0.67 21.18
N VAL A 225 18.32 1.53 22.02
CA VAL A 225 19.78 1.58 22.23
C VAL A 225 20.25 0.34 22.99
N GLU A 226 19.46 -0.11 23.96
CA GLU A 226 19.72 -1.35 24.68
C GLU A 226 19.48 -2.57 23.77
N GLY A 227 20.47 -3.44 23.68
CA GLY A 227 20.38 -4.69 22.91
C GLY A 227 20.57 -4.55 21.39
N ALA A 228 20.53 -3.34 20.82
CA ALA A 228 20.86 -3.12 19.42
C ALA A 228 22.34 -2.75 19.21
N ARG A 229 22.89 -3.13 18.07
CA ARG A 229 24.16 -2.56 17.59
C ARG A 229 23.88 -1.12 17.13
N ASN A 230 24.78 -0.19 17.46
CA ASN A 230 24.68 1.19 16.94
C ASN A 230 24.62 1.18 15.40
N PRO A 231 23.49 1.60 14.79
CA PRO A 231 23.30 1.52 13.34
C PRO A 231 24.30 2.39 12.57
N ASN A 232 24.77 3.49 13.15
CA ASN A 232 25.77 4.35 12.51
C ASN A 232 27.14 3.66 12.34
N LEU A 233 27.36 2.48 12.94
CA LEU A 233 28.56 1.67 12.74
C LEU A 233 28.42 0.65 11.60
N GLU A 234 27.30 0.64 10.90
CA GLU A 234 27.13 -0.12 9.66
C GLU A 234 27.78 0.63 8.50
N SER A 235 28.52 -0.10 7.65
CA SER A 235 29.25 0.52 6.54
C SER A 235 28.33 1.24 5.55
N SER A 236 27.07 0.82 5.44
CA SER A 236 26.04 1.45 4.60
C SER A 236 25.68 2.88 5.02
N TYR A 237 25.95 3.27 6.27
CA TYR A 237 25.63 4.60 6.80
C TYR A 237 26.87 5.46 7.07
N SER A 238 28.03 5.09 6.50
CA SER A 238 29.21 5.97 6.53
C SER A 238 29.07 7.11 5.53
N ILE A 239 29.74 8.24 5.83
CA ILE A 239 29.81 9.40 4.91
C ILE A 239 30.35 8.96 3.53
N GLU A 240 31.34 8.07 3.49
CA GLU A 240 31.94 7.59 2.24
C GLU A 240 30.92 6.79 1.40
N SER A 241 30.11 5.95 2.05
CA SER A 241 29.04 5.20 1.39
C SER A 241 27.96 6.13 0.86
N ASP A 242 27.57 7.16 1.62
CA ASP A 242 26.62 8.16 1.17
C ASP A 242 27.14 8.96 -0.03
N VAL A 243 28.38 9.44 0.03
CA VAL A 243 29.01 10.16 -1.09
C VAL A 243 29.04 9.29 -2.34
N LYS A 244 29.43 8.01 -2.20
CA LYS A 244 29.44 7.05 -3.30
C LYS A 244 28.03 6.80 -3.86
N ARG A 245 27.03 6.67 -3.00
CA ARG A 245 25.64 6.44 -3.43
C ARG A 245 25.12 7.65 -4.21
N LYS A 246 25.49 8.86 -3.78
CA LYS A 246 25.14 10.12 -4.45
C LYS A 246 25.69 10.25 -5.88
N GLU A 247 26.77 9.55 -6.22
CA GLU A 247 27.29 9.50 -7.60
C GLU A 247 26.31 8.80 -8.56
N SER A 248 25.51 7.85 -8.06
CA SER A 248 24.53 7.09 -8.84
C SER A 248 23.08 7.54 -8.64
N ASP A 249 22.76 8.09 -7.47
CA ASP A 249 21.46 8.61 -7.08
C ASP A 249 21.65 10.06 -6.65
N LEU A 250 21.40 11.01 -7.57
CA LEU A 250 21.67 12.42 -7.35
C LEU A 250 20.86 13.02 -6.19
N LEU A 251 19.74 12.39 -5.83
CA LEU A 251 18.91 12.79 -4.70
C LEU A 251 19.42 12.21 -3.38
N TRP A 252 20.36 11.26 -3.39
CA TRP A 252 20.88 10.67 -2.15
C TRP A 252 21.44 11.74 -1.20
N LYS A 253 20.89 11.78 0.02
CA LYS A 253 21.27 12.73 1.06
C LYS A 253 22.47 12.18 1.82
N VAL A 254 23.55 12.96 1.84
CA VAL A 254 24.74 12.68 2.66
C VAL A 254 24.45 13.20 4.05
N LEU A 255 24.27 12.30 5.03
CA LEU A 255 23.80 12.67 6.37
C LEU A 255 24.51 11.85 7.44
N HIS A 256 25.08 12.53 8.44
CA HIS A 256 25.73 11.86 9.57
C HIS A 256 25.58 12.66 10.90
N PRO A 257 25.18 12.02 12.01
CA PRO A 257 24.70 10.64 12.07
C PRO A 257 23.33 10.51 11.38
N ARG A 258 23.07 9.35 10.77
CA ARG A 258 21.75 9.02 10.22
C ARG A 258 20.79 8.47 11.27
N TRP A 259 21.36 8.01 12.40
CA TRP A 259 20.63 7.54 13.56
C TRP A 259 21.04 8.30 14.82
N PRO A 260 20.60 9.55 15.03
CA PRO A 260 20.81 10.24 16.29
C PRO A 260 20.16 9.49 17.46
N THR A 261 20.58 9.87 18.67
CA THR A 261 20.03 9.32 19.91
C THR A 261 19.07 10.32 20.53
N SER A 262 17.91 9.82 20.98
CA SER A 262 16.90 10.56 21.75
C SER A 262 17.43 11.19 23.05
N ALA A 263 16.68 12.15 23.59
CA ALA A 263 17.05 12.91 24.79
C ALA A 263 17.28 12.05 26.04
N ASP A 264 16.53 10.96 26.19
CA ASP A 264 16.68 10.02 27.31
C ASP A 264 17.75 8.94 27.05
N GLY A 265 18.37 8.95 25.86
CA GLY A 265 19.39 8.00 25.44
C GLY A 265 18.88 6.58 25.20
N LYS A 266 17.56 6.35 25.16
CA LYS A 266 16.99 4.99 25.04
C LYS A 266 16.73 4.57 23.60
N TRP A 267 16.61 5.52 22.69
CA TRP A 267 16.25 5.26 21.30
C TRP A 267 17.24 5.87 20.32
N TYR A 268 17.65 5.09 19.33
CA TYR A 268 18.07 5.59 18.03
C TYR A 268 16.82 5.92 17.21
N TRP A 269 16.86 7.00 16.45
CA TRP A 269 15.79 7.34 15.51
C TRP A 269 16.40 7.65 14.15
N LYS A 270 15.77 7.17 13.08
CA LYS A 270 16.27 7.29 11.72
C LYS A 270 15.80 8.59 11.09
N CYS A 271 16.74 9.28 10.47
CA CYS A 271 16.53 10.52 9.74
C CYS A 271 16.01 10.30 8.32
N ASP A 272 15.89 11.38 7.55
CA ASP A 272 15.59 11.39 6.11
C ASP A 272 14.23 10.73 5.81
N THR A 273 13.25 11.09 6.63
CA THR A 273 11.84 10.69 6.56
C THR A 273 11.24 11.07 5.21
N SER A 274 10.48 10.14 4.63
CA SER A 274 9.93 10.26 3.28
C SER A 274 8.54 10.94 3.28
N SER A 275 8.02 11.28 2.10
CA SER A 275 6.66 11.83 1.95
C SER A 275 5.56 10.82 2.28
N ASP A 276 5.74 9.56 1.91
CA ASP A 276 4.83 8.45 2.21
C ASP A 276 4.57 8.27 3.72
N GLU A 277 5.59 8.50 4.55
CA GLU A 277 5.45 8.54 6.01
C GLU A 277 4.48 9.64 6.44
N LEU A 278 4.56 10.83 5.84
CA LEU A 278 3.63 11.91 6.15
C LEU A 278 2.20 11.56 5.71
N ASP A 279 2.01 10.93 4.55
CA ASP A 279 0.70 10.49 4.08
C ASP A 279 0.02 9.57 5.09
N GLY A 280 0.74 8.53 5.56
CA GLY A 280 0.23 7.62 6.60
C GLY A 280 -0.06 8.33 7.93
N HIS A 281 0.81 9.26 8.35
CA HIS A 281 0.59 10.07 9.54
C HIS A 281 -0.67 10.94 9.44
N TYR A 282 -0.86 11.69 8.35
CA TYR A 282 -2.05 12.55 8.19
C TYR A 282 -3.33 11.70 8.04
N PHE A 283 -3.24 10.53 7.42
CA PHE A 283 -4.37 9.60 7.29
C PHE A 283 -4.88 9.11 8.65
N ILE A 284 -4.02 8.49 9.46
CA ILE A 284 -4.44 8.01 10.79
C ILE A 284 -4.82 9.15 11.73
N ASN A 285 -4.11 10.28 11.73
CA ASN A 285 -4.45 11.40 12.63
C ASN A 285 -5.87 11.90 12.38
N ALA A 286 -6.25 12.07 11.12
CA ALA A 286 -7.61 12.44 10.74
C ALA A 286 -8.65 11.39 11.17
N ARG A 287 -8.41 10.11 10.84
CA ARG A 287 -9.34 9.01 11.18
C ARG A 287 -9.51 8.85 12.69
N TYR A 288 -8.41 8.86 13.44
CA TYR A 288 -8.44 8.70 14.88
C TYR A 288 -9.16 9.88 15.55
N TYR A 289 -8.94 11.12 15.09
CA TYR A 289 -9.63 12.30 15.60
C TYR A 289 -11.16 12.22 15.42
N ASP A 290 -11.61 11.79 14.24
CA ASP A 290 -13.04 11.78 13.89
C ASP A 290 -13.78 10.55 14.45
N LEU A 291 -13.14 9.38 14.44
CA LEU A 291 -13.83 8.11 14.64
C LEU A 291 -13.58 7.49 16.02
N VAL A 292 -12.44 7.82 16.66
CA VAL A 292 -11.96 7.11 17.85
C VAL A 292 -11.79 8.01 19.07
N ALA A 293 -11.26 9.22 18.91
CA ALA A 293 -10.99 10.13 20.01
C ALA A 293 -12.29 10.67 20.64
N GLU A 294 -12.61 10.20 21.85
CA GLU A 294 -13.83 10.56 22.57
C GLU A 294 -13.63 11.75 23.53
N THR A 295 -12.43 11.88 24.08
CA THR A 295 -12.10 12.93 25.06
C THR A 295 -11.35 14.10 24.42
N GLU A 296 -11.54 15.31 24.96
CA GLU A 296 -10.76 16.47 24.50
C GLU A 296 -9.26 16.28 24.73
N GLU A 297 -8.84 15.53 25.75
CA GLU A 297 -7.43 15.22 25.97
C GLU A 297 -6.85 14.38 24.82
N GLN A 298 -7.58 13.36 24.35
CA GLN A 298 -7.18 12.58 23.17
C GLN A 298 -7.13 13.47 21.92
N LYS A 299 -8.17 14.28 21.70
CA LYS A 299 -8.23 15.21 20.56
C LYS A 299 -7.12 16.24 20.58
N ASP A 300 -6.77 16.77 21.75
CA ASP A 300 -5.67 17.72 21.93
C ASP A 300 -4.31 17.11 21.58
N ARG A 301 -4.09 15.82 21.88
CA ARG A 301 -2.87 15.12 21.44
C ARG A 301 -2.78 15.06 19.92
N VAL A 302 -3.87 14.76 19.22
CA VAL A 302 -3.89 14.75 17.75
C VAL A 302 -3.65 16.16 17.20
N ARG A 303 -4.35 17.17 17.73
CA ARG A 303 -4.18 18.59 17.37
C ARG A 303 -2.73 19.02 17.49
N GLN A 304 -2.04 18.59 18.55
CA GLN A 304 -0.64 18.93 18.76
C GLN A 304 0.26 18.33 17.67
N VAL A 305 0.13 17.03 17.37
CA VAL A 305 0.95 16.36 16.34
C VAL A 305 0.73 16.98 14.97
N VAL A 306 -0.53 17.11 14.56
CA VAL A 306 -0.90 17.68 13.25
C VAL A 306 -0.42 19.12 13.13
N ARG A 307 -0.64 19.96 14.16
CA ARG A 307 -0.15 21.34 14.18
C ARG A 307 1.37 21.39 14.05
N ASP A 308 2.09 20.64 14.87
CA ASP A 308 3.55 20.69 14.91
C ASP A 308 4.14 20.24 13.56
N MET A 309 3.62 19.18 12.95
CA MET A 309 4.05 18.73 11.60
C MET A 309 3.69 19.73 10.50
N THR A 310 2.48 20.30 10.52
CA THR A 310 2.04 21.23 9.47
C THR A 310 2.78 22.55 9.56
N ASP A 311 2.95 23.08 10.77
CA ASP A 311 3.70 24.32 11.02
C ASP A 311 5.16 24.15 10.61
N HIS A 312 5.77 22.99 10.87
CA HIS A 312 7.10 22.67 10.36
C HIS A 312 7.19 22.82 8.84
N LEU A 313 6.27 22.19 8.09
CA LEU A 313 6.27 22.30 6.64
C LEU A 313 6.14 23.76 6.21
N ILE A 314 5.18 24.51 6.76
CA ILE A 314 4.97 25.92 6.39
C ILE A 314 6.19 26.79 6.69
N GLU A 315 6.80 26.64 7.86
CA GLU A 315 7.99 27.40 8.29
C GLU A 315 9.22 27.12 7.42
N HIS A 316 9.25 25.94 6.79
CA HIS A 316 10.35 25.47 5.96
C HIS A 316 10.03 25.43 4.46
N ASP A 317 9.18 26.34 3.97
CA ASP A 317 8.82 26.45 2.55
C ASP A 317 8.27 25.12 1.99
N PHE A 318 7.39 24.50 2.77
CA PHE A 318 6.75 23.21 2.49
C PHE A 318 7.74 22.06 2.27
N LYS A 319 8.89 22.09 2.96
CA LYS A 319 9.87 21.00 2.97
C LYS A 319 9.98 20.43 4.38
N LEU A 320 10.08 19.11 4.49
CA LEU A 320 10.43 18.47 5.75
C LEU A 320 11.94 18.61 5.95
N VAL A 321 12.37 19.39 6.94
CA VAL A 321 13.77 19.71 7.24
C VAL A 321 14.27 18.90 8.44
N ASP A 322 15.42 18.26 8.27
CA ASP A 322 16.00 17.33 9.23
C ASP A 322 16.93 18.03 10.24
N HIS A 323 17.57 17.26 11.14
CA HIS A 323 18.50 17.80 12.17
C HIS A 323 19.73 18.50 11.59
N ASP A 324 20.10 18.21 10.35
CA ASP A 324 21.20 18.89 9.66
C ASP A 324 20.81 20.27 9.10
N GLY A 325 19.53 20.66 9.22
CA GLY A 325 19.00 21.91 8.71
C GLY A 325 18.69 21.87 7.21
N GLU A 326 18.82 20.72 6.56
CA GLU A 326 18.52 20.54 5.14
C GLU A 326 17.25 19.70 4.94
N PRO A 327 16.52 19.92 3.83
CA PRO A 327 15.37 19.09 3.46
C PRO A 327 15.70 17.59 3.42
N THR A 328 14.71 16.77 3.73
CA THR A 328 14.70 15.35 3.38
C THR A 328 14.60 15.17 1.87
N ARG A 329 14.88 13.97 1.38
CA ARG A 329 14.88 13.70 -0.07
C ARG A 329 13.53 13.84 -0.75
N TRP A 330 12.47 13.32 -0.13
CA TRP A 330 11.19 13.09 -0.82
C TRP A 330 10.04 13.95 -0.29
N ALA A 331 10.06 14.34 0.99
CA ALA A 331 9.06 15.24 1.56
C ALA A 331 9.34 16.72 1.21
N ASN A 332 9.19 17.04 -0.08
CA ASN A 332 9.30 18.37 -0.64
C ASN A 332 8.04 18.74 -1.43
N PHE A 333 7.29 19.70 -0.88
CA PHE A 333 6.03 20.18 -1.40
C PHE A 333 6.09 21.68 -1.77
N SER A 334 7.30 22.24 -1.86
CA SER A 334 7.52 23.65 -2.18
C SER A 334 6.98 24.00 -3.57
N PRO A 335 6.21 25.09 -3.72
CA PRO A 335 5.78 25.57 -5.04
C PRO A 335 6.95 25.85 -5.98
N ASP A 336 8.08 26.36 -5.46
CA ASP A 336 9.28 26.61 -6.27
C ASP A 336 9.87 25.30 -6.80
N THR A 337 9.90 24.25 -5.98
CA THR A 337 10.33 22.93 -6.44
C THR A 337 9.33 22.36 -7.44
N LEU A 338 8.06 22.21 -7.07
CA LEU A 338 7.09 21.46 -7.88
C LEU A 338 6.77 22.16 -9.21
N ASN A 339 6.66 23.50 -9.22
CA ASN A 339 6.26 24.24 -10.42
C ASN A 339 7.41 24.87 -11.19
N ARG A 340 8.54 25.15 -10.53
CA ARG A 340 9.63 25.95 -11.12
C ARG A 340 10.94 25.18 -11.28
N ASP A 341 11.04 23.96 -10.76
CA ASP A 341 12.15 23.03 -11.05
C ASP A 341 11.73 21.98 -12.10
N PRO A 342 12.36 21.95 -13.29
CA PRO A 342 12.05 20.97 -14.33
C PRO A 342 12.44 19.53 -13.96
N TRP A 343 13.15 19.28 -12.86
CA TRP A 343 13.51 17.92 -12.42
C TRP A 343 12.46 17.27 -11.53
N TRP A 344 11.52 18.04 -10.99
CA TRP A 344 10.51 17.59 -10.02
C TRP A 344 9.12 17.37 -10.61
N TRP A 345 9.01 17.43 -11.93
CA TRP A 345 7.71 17.34 -12.61
C TRP A 345 7.01 15.99 -12.42
N THR A 346 7.73 14.90 -12.15
CA THR A 346 7.13 13.57 -11.87
C THR A 346 6.41 13.54 -10.53
N GLU A 347 6.99 14.20 -9.52
CA GLU A 347 6.45 14.27 -8.16
C GLU A 347 5.37 15.36 -8.01
N ARG A 348 5.28 16.29 -8.98
CA ARG A 348 4.41 17.46 -8.92
C ARG A 348 2.96 17.12 -8.58
N GLY A 349 2.40 16.11 -9.23
CA GLY A 349 1.00 15.74 -9.06
C GLY A 349 0.71 15.26 -7.65
N LEU A 350 1.36 14.15 -7.27
CA LEU A 350 1.18 13.49 -5.98
C LEU A 350 1.52 14.43 -4.82
N ASN A 351 2.65 15.14 -4.87
CA ASN A 351 3.03 16.04 -3.79
C ASN A 351 2.10 17.26 -3.67
N SER A 352 1.51 17.74 -4.78
CA SER A 352 0.48 18.79 -4.71
C SER A 352 -0.81 18.26 -4.06
N LEU A 353 -1.20 17.01 -4.38
CA LEU A 353 -2.35 16.34 -3.75
C LEU A 353 -2.11 16.14 -2.23
N SER A 354 -0.93 15.64 -1.86
CA SER A 354 -0.52 15.42 -0.47
C SER A 354 -0.58 16.70 0.35
N ILE A 355 0.07 17.79 -0.07
CA ILE A 355 0.12 19.01 0.75
C ILE A 355 -1.25 19.71 0.88
N LEU A 356 -2.09 19.66 -0.16
CA LEU A 356 -3.48 20.14 -0.06
C LEU A 356 -4.28 19.31 0.96
N SER A 357 -4.15 17.99 0.91
CA SER A 357 -4.74 17.06 1.89
C SER A 357 -4.26 17.38 3.31
N TYR A 358 -2.96 17.54 3.54
CA TYR A 358 -2.38 17.82 4.86
C TYR A 358 -2.91 19.12 5.45
N LEU A 359 -2.97 20.19 4.65
CA LEU A 359 -3.47 21.49 5.10
C LEU A 359 -4.96 21.44 5.44
N ARG A 360 -5.77 20.69 4.69
CA ARG A 360 -7.20 20.50 5.00
C ARG A 360 -7.41 19.64 6.24
N VAL A 361 -6.59 18.59 6.44
CA VAL A 361 -6.57 17.83 7.70
C VAL A 361 -6.18 18.74 8.86
N ALA A 362 -5.17 19.59 8.70
CA ALA A 362 -4.74 20.52 9.74
C ALA A 362 -5.82 21.55 10.09
N GLU A 363 -6.48 22.14 9.09
CA GLU A 363 -7.62 23.03 9.29
C GLU A 363 -8.75 22.34 10.07
N HIS A 364 -9.14 21.13 9.66
CA HIS A 364 -10.22 20.36 10.28
C HIS A 364 -9.90 19.97 11.74
N VAL A 365 -8.74 19.34 11.96
CA VAL A 365 -8.34 18.81 13.27
C VAL A 365 -8.10 19.94 14.26
N THR A 366 -7.37 20.98 13.86
CA THR A 366 -6.95 22.06 14.77
C THR A 366 -8.00 23.17 14.91
N GLY A 367 -8.88 23.33 13.91
CA GLY A 367 -9.81 24.45 13.81
C GLY A 367 -9.16 25.80 13.44
N ASP A 368 -7.86 25.81 13.10
CA ASP A 368 -7.13 27.03 12.74
C ASP A 368 -7.32 27.34 11.25
N PRO A 369 -7.97 28.47 10.89
CA PRO A 369 -8.26 28.81 9.50
C PRO A 369 -7.01 29.10 8.67
N LYS A 370 -5.85 29.38 9.29
CA LYS A 370 -4.61 29.69 8.56
C LYS A 370 -4.23 28.58 7.57
N TYR A 371 -4.50 27.32 7.92
CA TYR A 371 -4.18 26.19 7.05
C TYR A 371 -5.08 26.15 5.81
N GLY A 372 -6.36 26.48 5.98
CA GLY A 372 -7.31 26.59 4.87
C GLY A 372 -6.99 27.75 3.93
N ASP A 373 -6.59 28.90 4.49
CA ASP A 373 -6.17 30.06 3.71
C ASP A 373 -4.92 29.74 2.85
N ILE A 374 -3.94 29.02 3.44
CA ILE A 374 -2.75 28.55 2.72
C ILE A 374 -3.12 27.52 1.65
N ALA A 375 -4.02 26.58 1.94
CA ALA A 375 -4.48 25.59 0.96
C ALA A 375 -5.14 26.27 -0.25
N GLU A 376 -5.97 27.30 -0.04
CA GLU A 376 -6.59 28.06 -1.12
C GLU A 376 -5.55 28.82 -1.97
N GLU A 377 -4.54 29.40 -1.33
CA GLU A 377 -3.43 30.06 -2.02
C GLU A 377 -2.64 29.07 -2.87
N LEU A 378 -2.25 27.91 -2.33
CA LEU A 378 -1.55 26.88 -3.10
C LEU A 378 -2.39 26.34 -4.25
N ALA A 379 -3.67 26.06 -3.99
CA ALA A 379 -4.60 25.54 -4.98
C ALA A 379 -4.69 26.44 -6.21
N TRP A 380 -4.87 27.75 -6.00
CA TRP A 380 -5.21 28.69 -7.08
C TRP A 380 -4.04 29.56 -7.56
N LYS A 381 -3.17 30.04 -6.67
CA LYS A 381 -2.03 30.88 -7.08
C LYS A 381 -0.85 30.04 -7.55
N GLU A 382 -0.63 28.90 -6.91
CA GLU A 382 0.44 27.96 -7.27
C GLU A 382 -0.08 26.79 -8.11
N SER A 383 -1.34 26.83 -8.57
CA SER A 383 -1.94 25.82 -9.46
C SER A 383 -1.95 24.38 -8.90
N PHE A 384 -1.83 24.20 -7.58
CA PHE A 384 -1.79 22.86 -6.99
C PHE A 384 -3.10 22.08 -7.20
N ALA A 385 -4.25 22.76 -7.33
CA ALA A 385 -5.51 22.10 -7.68
C ALA A 385 -5.44 21.44 -9.07
N ALA A 386 -4.78 22.08 -10.04
CA ALA A 386 -4.58 21.52 -11.38
C ALA A 386 -3.51 20.43 -11.38
N ASN A 387 -2.43 20.59 -10.61
CA ASN A 387 -1.40 19.56 -10.44
C ASN A 387 -2.01 18.27 -9.86
N ALA A 388 -2.81 18.40 -8.80
CA ALA A 388 -3.43 17.28 -8.10
C ALA A 388 -4.45 16.50 -8.94
N MET A 389 -4.88 17.03 -10.10
CA MET A 389 -5.73 16.30 -11.04
C MET A 389 -5.02 15.11 -11.73
N TYR A 390 -3.69 15.09 -11.67
CA TYR A 390 -2.88 14.04 -12.29
C TYR A 390 -1.81 13.61 -11.29
N PRO A 391 -2.18 12.83 -10.24
CA PRO A 391 -1.29 12.51 -9.14
C PRO A 391 -0.02 11.81 -9.63
N LYS A 392 -0.15 10.97 -10.66
CA LYS A 392 0.96 10.16 -11.17
C LYS A 392 1.11 10.28 -12.68
N TYR A 393 2.36 10.32 -13.12
CA TYR A 393 2.69 10.29 -14.55
C TYR A 393 3.13 8.89 -14.98
N GLN A 394 2.31 8.23 -15.79
CA GLN A 394 2.58 6.89 -16.33
C GLN A 394 3.36 6.96 -17.65
N ARG A 395 4.49 6.25 -17.74
CA ARG A 395 5.34 6.16 -18.95
C ARG A 395 5.12 4.88 -19.77
N GLY A 396 4.11 4.09 -19.41
CA GLY A 396 3.76 2.83 -20.05
C GLY A 396 4.12 1.62 -19.18
N PRO A 397 4.14 0.41 -19.77
CA PRO A 397 4.38 -0.82 -19.02
C PRO A 397 5.67 -0.78 -18.21
N GLY A 398 5.58 -1.05 -16.90
CA GLY A 398 6.71 -1.06 -15.99
C GLY A 398 7.03 0.26 -15.29
N SER A 399 6.27 1.34 -15.56
CA SER A 399 6.30 2.55 -14.71
C SER A 399 5.34 2.48 -13.51
N PHE A 400 4.67 1.34 -13.32
CA PHE A 400 3.77 1.12 -12.20
C PHE A 400 4.57 0.95 -10.91
N VAL A 401 4.24 1.78 -9.94
CA VAL A 401 4.83 1.79 -8.62
C VAL A 401 3.69 1.87 -7.63
N GLN A 402 3.27 0.73 -7.06
CA GLN A 402 1.98 0.62 -6.36
C GLN A 402 1.90 1.50 -5.10
N PHE A 403 3.03 1.78 -4.44
CA PHE A 403 3.02 2.58 -3.22
C PHE A 403 2.57 4.04 -3.45
N ASP A 404 2.81 4.62 -4.64
CA ASP A 404 2.30 5.96 -4.98
C ASP A 404 0.77 5.97 -5.06
N ASP A 405 0.16 4.82 -5.39
CA ASP A 405 -1.28 4.68 -5.51
C ASP A 405 -1.93 4.66 -4.11
N GLU A 406 -1.31 3.95 -3.15
CA GLU A 406 -1.68 4.00 -1.72
C GLU A 406 -1.65 5.43 -1.18
N MET A 407 -0.55 6.16 -1.44
CA MET A 407 -0.40 7.58 -1.07
C MET A 407 -1.51 8.44 -1.68
N ALA A 408 -1.79 8.29 -2.98
CA ALA A 408 -2.81 9.07 -3.66
C ALA A 408 -4.19 8.84 -3.04
N PHE A 409 -4.58 7.58 -2.78
CA PHE A 409 -5.90 7.25 -2.23
C PHE A 409 -6.10 7.76 -0.81
N MET A 410 -5.10 7.67 0.07
CA MET A 410 -5.16 8.27 1.40
C MET A 410 -5.40 9.79 1.33
N ASN A 411 -4.73 10.46 0.40
CA ASN A 411 -4.85 11.91 0.25
C ASN A 411 -6.12 12.36 -0.46
N TYR A 412 -6.60 11.64 -1.48
CA TYR A 412 -7.92 11.88 -2.05
C TYR A 412 -8.99 11.76 -0.97
N TYR A 413 -8.90 10.71 -0.14
CA TYR A 413 -9.89 10.44 0.88
C TYR A 413 -9.99 11.59 1.89
N ASN A 414 -8.86 12.04 2.41
CA ASN A 414 -8.81 13.18 3.33
C ASN A 414 -9.20 14.50 2.66
N LEU A 415 -8.62 14.81 1.49
CA LEU A 415 -8.86 16.08 0.80
C LEU A 415 -10.34 16.24 0.46
N LEU A 416 -10.98 15.21 -0.09
CA LEU A 416 -12.41 15.26 -0.42
C LEU A 416 -13.26 15.45 0.84
N LEU A 417 -12.99 14.73 1.93
CA LEU A 417 -13.78 14.89 3.16
C LEU A 417 -13.73 16.31 3.75
N TYR A 418 -12.62 17.02 3.58
CA TYR A 418 -12.38 18.29 4.28
C TYR A 418 -12.31 19.52 3.37
N GLU A 419 -12.27 19.37 2.04
CA GLU A 419 -12.23 20.47 1.09
C GLU A 419 -13.55 21.28 1.11
N LYS A 420 -13.42 22.59 1.28
CA LYS A 420 -14.55 23.52 1.43
C LYS A 420 -14.82 24.32 0.17
N ASP A 421 -13.83 24.50 -0.70
CA ASP A 421 -14.01 25.14 -2.00
C ASP A 421 -14.65 24.13 -2.98
N PRO A 422 -15.91 24.36 -3.39
CA PRO A 422 -16.61 23.43 -4.27
C PRO A 422 -15.92 23.25 -5.62
N ARG A 423 -15.12 24.23 -6.06
CA ARG A 423 -14.39 24.16 -7.34
C ARG A 423 -13.21 23.19 -7.23
N VAL A 424 -12.45 23.27 -6.14
CA VAL A 424 -11.34 22.33 -5.89
C VAL A 424 -11.93 20.94 -5.65
N ARG A 425 -12.98 20.81 -4.83
CA ARG A 425 -13.65 19.53 -4.60
C ARG A 425 -14.14 18.89 -5.90
N GLU A 426 -14.78 19.64 -6.81
CA GLU A 426 -15.23 19.11 -8.11
C GLU A 426 -14.06 18.61 -8.98
N MET A 427 -12.94 19.36 -9.04
CA MET A 427 -11.74 18.94 -9.75
C MET A 427 -11.14 17.64 -9.19
N ILE A 428 -11.06 17.56 -7.86
CA ILE A 428 -10.49 16.40 -7.17
C ILE A 428 -11.43 15.20 -7.23
N LEU A 429 -12.76 15.39 -7.21
CA LEU A 429 -13.73 14.31 -7.41
C LEU A 429 -13.56 13.67 -8.79
N LEU A 430 -13.48 14.48 -9.84
CA LEU A 430 -13.25 13.98 -11.20
C LEU A 430 -11.92 13.24 -11.29
N SER A 431 -10.85 13.85 -10.76
CA SER A 431 -9.52 13.26 -10.71
C SER A 431 -9.52 11.91 -10.00
N PHE A 432 -10.18 11.81 -8.84
CA PHE A 432 -10.23 10.60 -8.05
C PHE A 432 -10.95 9.47 -8.79
N HIS A 433 -12.10 9.77 -9.41
CA HIS A 433 -12.84 8.78 -10.20
C HIS A 433 -12.03 8.31 -11.41
N GLU A 434 -11.43 9.21 -12.19
CA GLU A 434 -10.61 8.82 -13.35
C GLU A 434 -9.36 8.03 -12.93
N TYR A 435 -8.76 8.37 -11.79
CA TYR A 435 -7.62 7.62 -11.25
C TYR A 435 -8.02 6.24 -10.77
N TRP A 436 -9.19 6.11 -10.13
CA TRP A 436 -9.75 4.82 -9.75
C TRP A 436 -10.09 3.96 -10.96
N GLU A 437 -10.68 4.50 -12.03
CA GLU A 437 -10.95 3.74 -13.27
C GLU A 437 -9.67 3.14 -13.88
N LEU A 438 -8.52 3.80 -13.72
CA LEU A 438 -7.23 3.26 -14.17
C LEU A 438 -6.76 2.06 -13.34
N LEU A 439 -7.19 1.98 -12.08
CA LEU A 439 -6.72 1.00 -11.09
C LEU A 439 -7.79 -0.03 -10.69
N GLU A 440 -9.04 0.12 -11.15
CA GLU A 440 -10.16 -0.77 -10.77
C GLU A 440 -9.84 -2.25 -11.06
N SER A 441 -9.07 -2.50 -12.12
CA SER A 441 -8.61 -3.84 -12.51
C SER A 441 -7.64 -4.50 -11.52
N GLU A 442 -7.03 -3.72 -10.60
CA GLU A 442 -6.17 -4.24 -9.53
C GLU A 442 -6.99 -4.88 -8.40
N LEU A 443 -8.30 -4.58 -8.33
CA LEU A 443 -9.24 -5.11 -7.34
C LEU A 443 -8.82 -4.85 -5.89
N ASP A 444 -8.12 -3.73 -5.63
CA ASP A 444 -7.71 -3.37 -4.28
C ASP A 444 -8.93 -3.00 -3.41
N PRO A 445 -9.14 -3.68 -2.26
CA PRO A 445 -10.31 -3.44 -1.42
C PRO A 445 -10.36 -2.03 -0.82
N PHE A 446 -9.21 -1.44 -0.46
CA PHE A 446 -9.18 -0.09 0.10
C PHE A 446 -9.50 0.95 -0.98
N PHE A 447 -8.97 0.77 -2.18
CA PHE A 447 -9.23 1.68 -3.30
C PHE A 447 -10.72 1.73 -3.66
N ASN A 448 -11.34 0.55 -3.79
CA ASN A 448 -12.77 0.44 -4.07
C ASN A 448 -13.62 1.00 -2.94
N PHE A 449 -13.25 0.73 -1.68
CA PHE A 449 -13.94 1.29 -0.52
C PHE A 449 -13.87 2.82 -0.49
N ALA A 450 -12.67 3.39 -0.67
CA ALA A 450 -12.46 4.83 -0.63
C ALA A 450 -13.22 5.55 -1.76
N HIS A 451 -13.20 4.98 -2.98
CA HIS A 451 -13.96 5.50 -4.11
C HIS A 451 -15.46 5.46 -3.85
N ALA A 452 -16.01 4.30 -3.50
CA ALA A 452 -17.43 4.16 -3.22
C ALA A 452 -17.91 5.09 -2.09
N ALA A 453 -17.11 5.22 -1.02
CA ALA A 453 -17.46 6.06 0.12
C ALA A 453 -17.57 7.56 -0.22
N LEU A 454 -16.90 8.03 -1.27
CA LEU A 454 -16.80 9.46 -1.60
C LEU A 454 -17.43 9.85 -2.93
N CYS A 455 -17.66 8.90 -3.83
CA CYS A 455 -18.20 9.13 -5.18
C CYS A 455 -19.64 8.62 -5.36
N GLU A 456 -20.17 7.79 -4.45
CA GLU A 456 -21.56 7.33 -4.52
C GLU A 456 -22.54 8.51 -4.56
N GLY A 457 -23.31 8.62 -5.65
CA GLY A 457 -24.28 9.70 -5.87
C GLY A 457 -23.66 11.05 -6.24
N GLU A 458 -22.34 11.13 -6.40
CA GLU A 458 -21.67 12.33 -6.88
C GLU A 458 -21.71 12.42 -8.41
N SER A 459 -21.69 13.64 -8.93
CA SER A 459 -21.62 13.88 -10.38
C SER A 459 -20.87 15.17 -10.69
N VAL A 460 -20.18 15.19 -11.83
CA VAL A 460 -19.44 16.36 -12.30
C VAL A 460 -20.06 16.88 -13.57
N LYS A 461 -20.26 18.21 -13.65
CA LYS A 461 -20.85 18.84 -14.83
C LYS A 461 -19.76 19.46 -15.70
N SER A 462 -19.68 19.00 -16.94
CA SER A 462 -18.79 19.58 -17.95
C SER A 462 -19.58 20.15 -19.14
N GLN A 463 -18.85 20.75 -20.09
CA GLN A 463 -19.39 21.15 -21.39
C GLN A 463 -19.95 19.98 -22.21
N TRP A 464 -19.57 18.75 -21.89
CA TRP A 464 -20.01 17.52 -22.57
C TRP A 464 -21.22 16.87 -21.90
N GLY A 465 -21.70 17.41 -20.77
CA GLY A 465 -22.82 16.88 -20.01
C GLY A 465 -22.46 16.63 -18.55
N THR A 466 -23.38 15.98 -17.84
CA THR A 466 -23.17 15.51 -16.47
C THR A 466 -22.61 14.09 -16.51
N ARG A 467 -21.47 13.87 -15.86
CA ARG A 467 -20.88 12.54 -15.65
C ARG A 467 -21.25 12.07 -14.24
N ASP A 468 -21.91 10.93 -14.16
CA ASP A 468 -22.11 10.21 -12.89
C ASP A 468 -20.78 9.58 -12.48
N LEU A 469 -20.39 9.77 -11.22
CA LEU A 469 -19.15 9.21 -10.67
C LEU A 469 -19.41 8.03 -9.74
N SER A 470 -20.67 7.65 -9.55
CA SER A 470 -21.05 6.51 -8.72
C SER A 470 -20.35 5.25 -9.23
N PRO A 471 -19.86 4.38 -8.33
CA PRO A 471 -19.29 3.11 -8.75
C PRO A 471 -20.35 2.25 -9.46
N ALA A 472 -19.91 1.28 -10.26
CA ALA A 472 -20.82 0.36 -10.94
C ALA A 472 -21.71 -0.38 -9.92
N GLN A 473 -22.94 -0.73 -10.30
CA GLN A 473 -23.93 -1.28 -9.36
C GLN A 473 -23.48 -2.63 -8.75
N ASP A 474 -22.60 -3.35 -9.45
CA ASP A 474 -21.97 -4.62 -9.05
C ASP A 474 -20.61 -4.45 -8.35
N SER A 475 -20.05 -3.24 -8.28
CA SER A 475 -18.73 -2.98 -7.66
C SER A 475 -18.60 -3.51 -6.22
N LEU A 476 -19.67 -3.41 -5.42
CA LEU A 476 -19.69 -3.97 -4.06
C LEU A 476 -19.65 -5.50 -4.10
N ASP A 477 -20.42 -6.11 -5.00
CA ASP A 477 -20.44 -7.56 -5.16
C ASP A 477 -19.07 -8.07 -5.63
N GLU A 478 -18.42 -7.35 -6.55
CA GLU A 478 -17.06 -7.63 -7.02
C GLU A 478 -16.01 -7.48 -5.92
N ALA A 479 -16.07 -6.40 -5.12
CA ALA A 479 -15.16 -6.19 -4.00
C ALA A 479 -15.32 -7.29 -2.93
N VAL A 480 -16.57 -7.67 -2.61
CA VAL A 480 -16.86 -8.78 -1.70
C VAL A 480 -16.36 -10.10 -2.29
N GLU A 481 -16.51 -10.32 -3.59
CA GLU A 481 -16.02 -11.51 -4.27
C GLU A 481 -14.49 -11.61 -4.23
N THR A 482 -13.77 -10.51 -4.39
CA THR A 482 -12.31 -10.45 -4.20
C THR A 482 -11.90 -10.86 -2.79
N LEU A 483 -12.66 -10.46 -1.76
CA LEU A 483 -12.35 -10.86 -0.38
C LEU A 483 -12.64 -12.35 -0.10
N LYS A 484 -13.56 -12.98 -0.85
CA LYS A 484 -13.84 -14.42 -0.76
C LYS A 484 -12.76 -15.28 -1.43
N ARG A 485 -12.10 -14.75 -2.46
CA ARG A 485 -10.95 -15.38 -3.12
C ARG A 485 -9.74 -15.40 -2.18
#